data_AF-A0A7X7LBC5-F1
#
_entry.id   AF-A0A7X7LBC5-F1
#
_cell.length_a   1.000
_cell.length_b   1.000
_cell.length_c   1.000
_cell.angle_alpha   90.00
_cell.angle_beta   90.00
_cell.angle_gamma   90.00
#
_symmetry.space_group_name_H-M   'P 1'
#
loop_
_entity.id
_entity.type
_entity.pdbx_description
1 polymer ?
#
loop_
_entity_poly.entity_id
_entity_poly.type
_entity_poly.pdbx_seq_one_letter_code
_entity_poly.pdbx_strand_id
1 'polypeptide(L)'
;MTPCLTNTHIHTNYSFSVFESPAQAVEQAVSENIGILGINDHYTIAGYDEFRAACAAHAICPMFSMEAVALDVEMQTAGKRVNDPNNPGRCYLTAKSVTRALRPGSRGDAVLKRMRAALTKRNEQLVGNLNTHLASVGAPVTLSMKAVEALTPAGNTTERHVIQHLAESVLAQGNGEARALFTQLCGAEPPAMDVAAKLQDFLRGKLVKAGCPDYAPEVTEAFESLPDMVELYLEMGAIPTYPILGNPVTEAEEDVAAMFKRLEGYKIFAYEVIPNRNTPERILDIVKTAGEFQVPIFTGTEHNTKTPGPLVDKYSNEEPFKTAFFNGALVALGHAAEVKRGNIGYVRPDGSLRFTNRAQGLAYFMERGREVYGRTQPAMARA
;
A
#
# COMPACT_ATOMS: atom_id res chain seq x y z
N MET A 1 -13.40 -6.72 -25.65
CA MET A 1 -12.39 -5.80 -25.08
C MET A 1 -11.22 -6.63 -24.60
N THR A 2 -10.05 -6.43 -25.20
CA THR A 2 -8.79 -7.10 -24.81
C THR A 2 -8.35 -6.63 -23.43
N PRO A 3 -7.84 -7.52 -22.56
CA PRO A 3 -7.27 -7.12 -21.27
C PRO A 3 -6.13 -6.11 -21.42
N CYS A 4 -6.17 -5.02 -20.65
CA CYS A 4 -5.05 -4.08 -20.55
C CYS A 4 -4.13 -4.47 -19.37
N LEU A 5 -2.94 -3.87 -19.33
CA LEU A 5 -2.11 -3.94 -18.13
C LEU A 5 -2.76 -3.15 -16.99
N THR A 6 -2.66 -3.68 -15.78
CA THR A 6 -3.17 -3.06 -14.57
C THR A 6 -2.09 -3.04 -13.49
N ASN A 7 -2.11 -2.00 -12.68
CA ASN A 7 -1.43 -1.97 -11.38
C ASN A 7 -2.34 -1.20 -10.43
N THR A 8 -2.80 -1.86 -9.38
CA THR A 8 -3.80 -1.35 -8.45
C THR A 8 -3.23 -0.89 -7.11
N HIS A 9 -1.91 -0.88 -6.98
CA HIS A 9 -1.24 -0.58 -5.73
C HIS A 9 0.14 0.03 -6.00
N ILE A 10 0.13 1.35 -6.03
CA ILE A 10 1.32 2.18 -5.89
C ILE A 10 1.16 3.11 -4.69
N HIS A 11 2.28 3.46 -4.07
CA HIS A 11 2.36 4.58 -3.14
C HIS A 11 2.87 5.81 -3.87
N THR A 12 2.63 6.99 -3.32
CA THR A 12 3.12 8.28 -3.81
C THR A 12 3.84 9.03 -2.68
N ASN A 13 4.27 10.27 -2.95
CA ASN A 13 4.84 11.15 -1.94
C ASN A 13 3.86 11.49 -0.79
N TYR A 14 2.55 11.28 -0.94
CA TYR A 14 1.55 11.46 0.13
C TYR A 14 1.63 10.39 1.23
N SER A 15 2.31 9.28 0.97
CA SER A 15 2.87 8.44 2.02
C SER A 15 4.38 8.42 1.84
N PHE A 16 4.98 7.32 1.42
CA PHE A 16 6.40 7.28 1.07
C PHE A 16 6.59 6.52 -0.23
N SER A 17 7.26 7.13 -1.20
CA SER A 17 7.50 6.51 -2.50
C SER A 17 8.77 7.03 -3.17
N VAL A 18 9.19 6.33 -4.22
CA VAL A 18 10.14 6.84 -5.22
C VAL A 18 9.54 7.99 -6.01
N PHE A 19 8.22 8.03 -6.16
CA PHE A 19 7.53 9.10 -6.87
C PHE A 19 7.52 10.40 -6.06
N GLU A 20 7.89 11.49 -6.72
CA GLU A 20 7.84 12.86 -6.21
C GLU A 20 6.41 13.40 -6.19
N SER A 21 5.49 12.81 -6.96
CA SER A 21 4.08 13.20 -7.01
C SER A 21 3.19 12.08 -7.61
N PRO A 22 1.87 12.07 -7.33
CA PRO A 22 0.92 11.26 -8.08
C PRO A 22 1.00 11.44 -9.60
N ALA A 23 1.24 12.66 -10.08
CA ALA A 23 1.38 12.93 -11.51
C ALA A 23 2.57 12.19 -12.14
N GLN A 24 3.72 12.16 -11.48
CA GLN A 24 4.91 11.43 -11.97
C GLN A 24 4.63 9.92 -12.11
N ALA A 25 3.89 9.34 -11.15
CA ALA A 25 3.50 7.94 -11.23
C ALA A 25 2.57 7.66 -12.44
N VAL A 26 1.66 8.59 -12.75
CA VAL A 26 0.78 8.50 -13.92
C VAL A 26 1.58 8.63 -15.22
N GLU A 27 2.56 9.54 -15.30
CA GLU A 27 3.44 9.69 -16.47
C GLU A 27 4.21 8.41 -16.76
N GLN A 28 4.72 7.73 -15.71
CA GLN A 28 5.34 6.42 -15.88
C GLN A 28 4.33 5.35 -16.34
N ALA A 29 3.10 5.38 -15.84
CA ALA A 29 2.06 4.44 -16.28
C ALA A 29 1.71 4.59 -17.76
N VAL A 30 1.76 5.81 -18.29
CA VAL A 30 1.61 6.10 -19.72
C VAL A 30 2.75 5.48 -20.52
N SER A 31 4.00 5.69 -20.10
CA SER A 31 5.16 5.14 -20.81
C SER A 31 5.20 3.60 -20.80
N GLU A 32 4.60 2.98 -19.77
CA GLU A 32 4.48 1.53 -19.63
C GLU A 32 3.17 0.94 -20.20
N ASN A 33 2.33 1.74 -20.87
CA ASN A 33 1.06 1.32 -21.48
C ASN A 33 0.07 0.65 -20.50
N ILE A 34 0.00 1.16 -19.27
CA ILE A 34 -0.95 0.70 -18.26
C ILE A 34 -2.33 1.32 -18.51
N GLY A 35 -3.39 0.52 -18.49
CA GLY A 35 -4.75 1.02 -18.71
C GLY A 35 -5.49 1.40 -17.43
N ILE A 36 -5.20 0.72 -16.32
CA ILE A 36 -5.80 0.99 -15.00
C ILE A 36 -4.69 1.11 -13.97
N LEU A 37 -4.61 2.26 -13.30
CA LEU A 37 -3.63 2.55 -12.26
C LEU A 37 -4.32 2.88 -10.93
N GLY A 38 -3.80 2.33 -9.82
CA GLY A 38 -4.38 2.49 -8.48
C GLY A 38 -3.43 3.13 -7.47
N ILE A 39 -3.80 4.31 -6.96
CA ILE A 39 -3.16 4.93 -5.81
C ILE A 39 -3.58 4.21 -4.52
N ASN A 40 -2.64 3.95 -3.61
CA ASN A 40 -2.86 3.17 -2.39
C ASN A 40 -2.03 3.67 -1.19
N ASP A 41 -1.91 4.98 -1.03
CA ASP A 41 -1.07 5.56 0.02
C ASP A 41 -1.41 5.08 1.44
N HIS A 42 -0.36 4.93 2.26
CA HIS A 42 -0.50 4.52 3.65
C HIS A 42 -1.27 5.58 4.44
N TYR A 43 -2.32 5.15 5.13
CA TYR A 43 -3.14 5.93 6.05
C TYR A 43 -3.76 7.19 5.45
N THR A 44 -3.75 7.44 4.13
CA THR A 44 -4.27 8.70 3.57
C THR A 44 -4.89 8.58 2.19
N ILE A 45 -5.80 9.51 1.92
CA ILE A 45 -6.45 9.71 0.61
C ILE A 45 -6.11 11.08 0.00
N ALA A 46 -5.18 11.83 0.62
CA ALA A 46 -4.91 13.22 0.27
C ALA A 46 -4.35 13.41 -1.16
N GLY A 47 -3.73 12.37 -1.75
CA GLY A 47 -3.24 12.40 -3.13
C GLY A 47 -4.30 12.18 -4.20
N TYR A 48 -5.56 11.91 -3.84
CA TYR A 48 -6.59 11.50 -4.80
C TYR A 48 -6.92 12.55 -5.85
N ASP A 49 -6.97 13.83 -5.48
CA ASP A 49 -7.37 14.88 -6.41
C ASP A 49 -6.31 15.14 -7.49
N GLU A 50 -5.03 15.18 -7.09
CA GLU A 50 -3.92 15.25 -8.02
C GLU A 50 -3.87 14.00 -8.93
N PHE A 51 -3.98 12.81 -8.34
CA PHE A 51 -3.99 11.55 -9.08
C PHE A 51 -5.13 11.48 -10.09
N ARG A 52 -6.32 11.95 -9.71
CA ARG A 52 -7.51 12.02 -10.58
C ARG A 52 -7.27 12.95 -11.76
N ALA A 53 -6.72 14.14 -11.50
CA ALA A 53 -6.44 15.13 -12.53
C ALA A 53 -5.39 14.61 -13.54
N ALA A 54 -4.31 14.02 -13.04
CA ALA A 54 -3.26 13.42 -13.88
C ALA A 54 -3.82 12.25 -14.72
N CYS A 55 -4.55 11.31 -14.11
CA CYS A 55 -5.16 10.20 -14.84
C CYS A 55 -6.11 10.70 -15.96
N ALA A 56 -6.93 11.72 -15.68
CA ALA A 56 -7.83 12.30 -16.67
C ALA A 56 -7.08 12.95 -17.84
N ALA A 57 -5.96 13.64 -17.58
CA ALA A 57 -5.14 14.26 -18.62
C ALA A 57 -4.49 13.24 -19.58
N HIS A 58 -4.25 12.01 -19.09
CA HIS A 58 -3.54 10.97 -19.82
C HIS A 58 -4.41 9.77 -20.25
N ALA A 59 -5.74 9.86 -20.08
CA ALA A 59 -6.67 8.76 -20.37
C ALA A 59 -6.38 7.44 -19.63
N ILE A 60 -5.70 7.51 -18.48
CA ILE A 60 -5.49 6.38 -17.57
C ILE A 60 -6.77 6.22 -16.72
N CYS A 61 -7.27 5.00 -16.57
CA CYS A 61 -8.42 4.77 -15.70
C CYS A 61 -7.97 4.71 -14.23
N PRO A 62 -8.37 5.66 -13.37
CA PRO A 62 -7.91 5.69 -12.00
C PRO A 62 -8.68 4.71 -11.13
N MET A 63 -7.98 4.08 -10.19
CA MET A 63 -8.55 3.42 -9.03
C MET A 63 -8.06 4.09 -7.75
N PHE A 64 -8.95 4.29 -6.79
CA PHE A 64 -8.65 5.04 -5.55
C PHE A 64 -8.64 4.07 -4.38
N SER A 65 -7.50 3.92 -3.71
CA SER A 65 -7.35 3.00 -2.58
C SER A 65 -6.54 3.62 -1.45
N MET A 66 -6.54 3.00 -0.28
CA MET A 66 -5.73 3.38 0.87
C MET A 66 -5.26 2.12 1.58
N GLU A 67 -4.04 2.14 2.12
CA GLU A 67 -3.50 1.03 2.92
C GLU A 67 -3.32 1.43 4.38
N ALA A 68 -3.55 0.51 5.31
CA ALA A 68 -3.23 0.69 6.72
C ALA A 68 -2.93 -0.67 7.35
N VAL A 69 -2.22 -0.65 8.48
CA VAL A 69 -1.91 -1.88 9.23
C VAL A 69 -2.96 -2.08 10.32
N ALA A 70 -3.65 -3.20 10.23
CA ALA A 70 -4.53 -3.74 11.26
C ALA A 70 -3.80 -4.76 12.15
N LEU A 71 -4.46 -5.15 13.22
CA LEU A 71 -4.04 -6.22 14.13
C LEU A 71 -5.01 -7.39 14.05
N ASP A 72 -4.52 -8.51 13.52
CA ASP A 72 -5.15 -9.82 13.63
C ASP A 72 -4.80 -10.40 15.01
N VAL A 73 -5.67 -10.14 15.99
CA VAL A 73 -5.48 -10.52 17.40
C VAL A 73 -5.39 -12.04 17.57
N GLU A 74 -6.14 -12.81 16.77
CA GLU A 74 -6.10 -14.28 16.80
C GLU A 74 -4.73 -14.79 16.38
N MET A 75 -4.20 -14.27 15.26
CA MET A 75 -2.88 -14.65 14.77
C MET A 75 -1.75 -14.15 15.68
N GLN A 76 -1.87 -12.95 16.24
CA GLN A 76 -0.90 -12.43 17.21
C GLN A 76 -0.83 -13.35 18.44
N THR A 77 -1.98 -13.72 19.02
CA THR A 77 -2.07 -14.59 20.19
C THR A 77 -1.47 -15.97 19.90
N ALA A 78 -1.65 -16.47 18.68
CA ALA A 78 -1.06 -17.72 18.23
C ALA A 78 0.43 -17.61 17.84
N GLY A 79 1.05 -16.42 17.92
CA GLY A 79 2.42 -16.18 17.48
C GLY A 79 2.64 -16.35 15.97
N LYS A 80 1.57 -16.26 15.17
CA LYS A 80 1.59 -16.47 13.71
C LYS A 80 1.69 -15.16 12.94
N ARG A 81 2.46 -15.16 11.87
CA ARG A 81 2.59 -14.03 10.94
C ARG A 81 1.53 -14.12 9.86
N VAL A 82 1.15 -12.95 9.35
CA VAL A 82 0.20 -12.79 8.26
C VAL A 82 0.94 -12.18 7.07
N ASN A 83 0.47 -11.11 6.42
CA ASN A 83 1.22 -10.43 5.35
C ASN A 83 2.33 -9.49 5.84
N ASP A 84 2.55 -9.35 7.16
CA ASP A 84 3.82 -8.87 7.70
C ASP A 84 4.74 -10.06 8.04
N PRO A 85 5.90 -10.22 7.40
CA PRO A 85 6.77 -11.38 7.61
C PRO A 85 7.61 -11.33 8.89
N ASN A 86 7.56 -10.22 9.62
CA ASN A 86 8.40 -9.99 10.80
C ASN A 86 7.57 -9.95 12.09
N ASN A 87 6.30 -9.55 12.01
CA ASN A 87 5.50 -9.23 13.19
C ASN A 87 4.22 -10.07 13.25
N PRO A 88 4.07 -10.97 14.25
CA PRO A 88 2.85 -11.73 14.44
C PRO A 88 1.58 -10.88 14.50
N GLY A 89 0.58 -11.29 13.74
CA GLY A 89 -0.73 -10.62 13.61
C GLY A 89 -0.74 -9.23 12.96
N ARG A 90 0.39 -8.66 12.52
CA ARG A 90 0.36 -7.36 11.81
C ARG A 90 -0.12 -7.56 10.39
N CYS A 91 -1.30 -7.00 10.10
CA CYS A 91 -2.04 -7.26 8.88
C CYS A 91 -2.16 -5.98 8.05
N TYR A 92 -1.39 -5.86 6.98
CA TYR A 92 -1.63 -4.83 5.98
C TYR A 92 -2.99 -5.10 5.34
N LEU A 93 -3.83 -4.07 5.25
CA LEU A 93 -5.15 -4.18 4.63
C LEU A 93 -5.34 -2.99 3.71
N THR A 94 -5.94 -3.25 2.54
CA THR A 94 -6.23 -2.21 1.55
C THR A 94 -7.73 -1.95 1.45
N ALA A 95 -8.08 -0.68 1.39
CA ALA A 95 -9.42 -0.19 1.07
C ALA A 95 -9.48 0.00 -0.44
N LYS A 96 -9.79 -1.03 -1.23
CA LYS A 96 -9.83 -0.89 -2.71
C LYS A 96 -11.09 -0.16 -3.15
N SER A 97 -10.96 0.77 -4.10
CA SER A 97 -12.07 1.57 -4.63
C SER A 97 -12.82 2.36 -3.56
N VAL A 98 -12.09 3.16 -2.79
CA VAL A 98 -12.66 4.18 -1.89
C VAL A 98 -13.60 5.09 -2.67
N THR A 99 -14.85 5.19 -2.21
CA THR A 99 -15.91 5.96 -2.88
C THR A 99 -16.25 7.25 -2.17
N ARG A 100 -15.80 7.42 -0.93
CA ARG A 100 -16.03 8.61 -0.10
C ARG A 100 -14.97 8.75 0.98
N ALA A 101 -14.69 10.00 1.36
CA ALA A 101 -13.93 10.28 2.58
C ALA A 101 -14.76 9.89 3.82
N LEU A 102 -14.06 9.60 4.91
CA LEU A 102 -14.68 9.45 6.23
C LEU A 102 -15.33 10.78 6.63
N ARG A 103 -16.52 10.72 7.24
CA ARG A 103 -17.19 11.93 7.72
C ARG A 103 -16.47 12.43 8.98
N PRO A 104 -16.19 13.74 9.11
CA PRO A 104 -15.62 14.28 10.34
C PRO A 104 -16.45 13.86 11.57
N GLY A 105 -15.77 13.31 12.59
CA GLY A 105 -16.39 12.84 13.82
C GLY A 105 -17.04 11.46 13.75
N SER A 106 -16.95 10.75 12.62
CA SER A 106 -17.37 9.35 12.55
C SER A 106 -16.40 8.42 13.30
N ARG A 107 -16.80 7.15 13.47
CA ARG A 107 -15.94 6.13 14.09
C ARG A 107 -14.65 5.97 13.27
N GLY A 108 -14.75 5.77 11.96
CA GLY A 108 -13.59 5.60 11.11
C GLY A 108 -12.67 6.83 11.12
N ASP A 109 -13.22 8.05 11.11
CA ASP A 109 -12.42 9.28 11.21
C ASP A 109 -11.63 9.36 12.52
N ALA A 110 -12.27 9.03 13.65
CA ALA A 110 -11.61 9.00 14.95
C ALA A 110 -10.51 7.94 15.02
N VAL A 111 -10.76 6.74 14.49
CA VAL A 111 -9.78 5.65 14.42
C VAL A 111 -8.57 6.06 13.56
N LEU A 112 -8.79 6.55 12.35
CA LEU A 112 -7.70 6.92 11.45
C LEU A 112 -6.84 8.06 12.03
N LYS A 113 -7.46 9.05 12.68
CA LYS A 113 -6.75 10.12 13.39
C LYS A 113 -5.91 9.59 14.54
N ARG A 114 -6.46 8.69 15.36
CA ARG A 114 -5.73 8.03 16.46
C ARG A 114 -4.49 7.31 15.94
N MET A 115 -4.63 6.51 14.88
CA MET A 115 -3.52 5.76 14.29
C MET A 115 -2.44 6.69 13.75
N ARG A 116 -2.81 7.73 12.99
CA ARG A 116 -1.85 8.73 12.47
C ARG A 116 -1.13 9.48 13.58
N ALA A 117 -1.83 9.86 14.65
CA ALA A 117 -1.23 10.52 15.80
C ALA A 117 -0.21 9.60 16.51
N ALA A 118 -0.54 8.32 16.67
CA ALA A 118 0.37 7.32 17.23
C ALA A 118 1.63 7.13 16.37
N LEU A 119 1.49 7.05 15.05
CA LEU A 119 2.60 6.96 14.10
C LEU A 119 3.48 8.21 14.14
N THR A 120 2.88 9.40 14.21
CA THR A 120 3.60 10.68 14.32
C THR A 120 4.40 10.74 15.62
N LYS A 121 3.80 10.38 16.75
CA LYS A 121 4.47 10.30 18.05
C LYS A 121 5.65 9.32 18.05
N ARG A 122 5.52 8.20 17.33
CA ARG A 122 6.63 7.27 17.14
C ARG A 122 7.76 7.91 16.34
N ASN A 123 7.44 8.65 15.28
CA ASN A 123 8.46 9.36 14.49
C ASN A 123 9.16 10.46 15.31
N GLU A 124 8.44 11.18 16.17
CA GLU A 124 9.02 12.12 17.15
C GLU A 124 10.04 11.44 18.06
N GLN A 125 9.70 10.25 18.59
CA GLN A 125 10.61 9.45 19.41
C GLN A 125 11.86 9.04 18.62
N LEU A 126 11.70 8.56 17.38
CA LEU A 126 12.84 8.20 16.51
C LEU A 126 13.77 9.39 16.28
N VAL A 127 13.22 10.57 16.00
CA VAL A 127 14.00 11.80 15.85
C VAL A 127 14.76 12.14 17.14
N GLY A 128 14.12 12.02 18.31
CA GLY A 128 14.75 12.24 19.61
C GLY A 128 15.90 11.25 19.90
N ASN A 129 15.69 9.97 19.62
CA ASN A 129 16.70 8.92 19.77
C ASN A 129 17.90 9.21 18.86
N LEU A 130 17.66 9.43 17.57
CA LEU A 130 18.70 9.73 16.57
C LEU A 130 19.47 11.00 16.91
N ASN A 131 18.82 12.05 17.41
CA ASN A 131 19.52 13.27 17.86
C ASN A 131 20.46 13.00 19.05
N THR A 132 20.03 12.14 19.98
CA THR A 132 20.87 11.74 21.12
C THR A 132 22.10 10.96 20.63
N HIS A 133 21.91 10.05 19.67
CA HIS A 133 22.99 9.27 19.07
C HIS A 133 23.94 10.13 18.22
N LEU A 134 23.41 11.05 17.40
CA LEU A 134 24.21 12.03 16.65
C LEU A 134 25.08 12.90 17.57
N ALA A 135 24.50 13.36 18.69
CA ALA A 135 25.25 14.15 19.66
C ALA A 135 26.35 13.34 20.35
N SER A 136 26.12 12.06 20.66
CA SER A 136 27.12 11.21 21.33
C SER A 136 28.34 10.92 20.45
N VAL A 137 28.17 10.97 19.13
CA VAL A 137 29.27 10.84 18.15
C VAL A 137 29.88 12.19 17.74
N GLY A 138 29.38 13.31 18.27
CA GLY A 138 29.84 14.65 17.95
C GLY A 138 29.45 15.13 16.54
N ALA A 139 28.40 14.56 15.93
CA ALA A 139 27.95 14.97 14.61
C ALA A 139 27.38 16.40 14.65
N PRO A 140 27.75 17.30 13.72
CA PRO A 140 27.22 18.67 13.64
C PRO A 140 25.83 18.71 12.97
N VAL A 141 24.97 17.74 13.28
CA VAL A 141 23.65 17.56 12.66
C VAL A 141 22.58 17.50 13.74
N THR A 142 21.44 18.18 13.50
CA THR A 142 20.26 18.10 14.36
C THR A 142 19.02 17.89 13.49
N LEU A 143 18.31 16.81 13.76
CA LEU A 143 17.08 16.45 13.09
C LEU A 143 15.88 17.16 13.73
N SER A 144 14.86 17.45 12.94
CA SER A 144 13.61 18.03 13.44
C SER A 144 12.40 17.39 12.77
N MET A 145 11.32 17.19 13.52
CA MET A 145 10.08 16.65 12.95
C MET A 145 9.48 17.58 11.89
N LYS A 146 9.63 18.89 12.01
CA LYS A 146 9.20 19.85 10.98
C LYS A 146 9.85 19.58 9.62
N ALA A 147 11.13 19.20 9.61
CA ALA A 147 11.81 18.84 8.36
C ALA A 147 11.30 17.51 7.81
N VAL A 148 11.03 16.53 8.68
CA VAL A 148 10.43 15.23 8.29
C VAL A 148 9.03 15.42 7.70
N GLU A 149 8.19 16.26 8.30
CA GLU A 149 6.85 16.61 7.80
C GLU A 149 6.89 17.28 6.44
N ALA A 150 7.91 18.11 6.17
CA ALA A 150 8.08 18.78 4.89
C ALA A 150 8.41 17.82 3.72
N LEU A 151 8.80 16.57 4.01
CA LEU A 151 9.11 15.57 2.97
C LEU A 151 7.86 14.93 2.35
N THR A 152 6.67 15.14 2.91
CA THR A 152 5.43 14.53 2.43
C THR A 152 4.27 15.53 2.44
N PRO A 153 3.49 15.64 1.34
CA PRO A 153 2.32 16.48 1.35
C PRO A 153 1.33 16.06 2.45
N ALA A 154 0.72 17.04 3.11
CA ALA A 154 -0.19 16.84 4.25
C ALA A 154 0.44 16.22 5.51
N GLY A 155 1.77 16.10 5.60
CA GLY A 155 2.48 15.73 6.83
C GLY A 155 2.28 14.27 7.27
N ASN A 156 1.93 13.36 6.35
CA ASN A 156 1.71 11.95 6.63
C ASN A 156 3.03 11.16 6.74
N THR A 157 3.79 11.45 7.79
CA THR A 157 5.15 10.95 7.96
C THR A 157 5.22 9.46 8.30
N THR A 158 6.37 8.85 7.99
CA THR A 158 6.67 7.44 8.25
C THR A 158 8.10 7.34 8.77
N GLU A 159 8.47 6.18 9.33
CA GLU A 159 9.87 5.88 9.70
C GLU A 159 10.84 6.15 8.53
N ARG A 160 10.42 5.90 7.29
CA ARG A 160 11.26 6.12 6.11
C ARG A 160 11.56 7.60 5.87
N HIS A 161 10.65 8.51 6.20
CA HIS A 161 10.93 9.96 6.13
C HIS A 161 11.94 10.39 7.19
N VAL A 162 11.87 9.83 8.39
CA VAL A 162 12.87 10.10 9.44
C VAL A 162 14.27 9.68 8.96
N ILE A 163 14.37 8.50 8.34
CA ILE A 163 15.64 8.00 7.77
C ILE A 163 16.09 8.80 6.55
N GLN A 164 15.17 9.25 5.70
CA GLN A 164 15.50 10.14 4.59
C GLN A 164 16.08 11.46 5.11
N HIS A 165 15.44 12.09 6.10
CA HIS A 165 15.92 13.32 6.71
C HIS A 165 17.31 13.16 7.36
N LEU A 166 17.54 12.04 8.07
CA LEU A 166 18.86 11.68 8.59
C LEU A 166 19.90 11.59 7.47
N ALA A 167 19.59 10.83 6.41
CA ALA A 167 20.52 10.60 5.31
C ALA A 167 20.90 11.91 4.63
N GLU A 168 19.91 12.73 4.25
CA GLU A 168 20.12 14.02 3.58
C GLU A 168 20.89 15.01 4.45
N SER A 169 20.58 15.09 5.75
CA SER A 169 21.25 15.99 6.69
C SER A 169 22.72 15.65 6.91
N VAL A 170 23.05 14.35 6.98
CA VAL A 170 24.43 13.88 7.13
C VAL A 170 25.22 13.99 5.82
N LEU A 171 24.59 13.67 4.67
CA LEU A 171 25.20 13.83 3.35
C LEU A 171 25.56 15.29 3.04
N ALA A 172 24.78 16.25 3.57
CA ALA A 172 25.07 17.68 3.43
C ALA A 172 26.41 18.12 4.07
N GLN A 173 27.01 17.31 4.95
CA GLN A 173 28.36 17.55 5.49
C GLN A 173 29.48 17.21 4.48
N GLY A 174 29.13 16.58 3.36
CA GLY A 174 30.06 16.12 2.34
C GLY A 174 30.41 14.63 2.47
N ASN A 175 30.66 13.97 1.34
CA ASN A 175 30.76 12.51 1.26
C ASN A 175 31.80 11.87 2.19
N GLY A 176 32.95 12.52 2.42
CA GLY A 176 33.98 11.99 3.32
C GLY A 176 33.51 11.96 4.78
N GLU A 177 32.97 13.08 5.25
CA GLU A 177 32.44 13.22 6.62
C GLU A 177 31.20 12.36 6.82
N ALA A 178 30.27 12.37 5.85
CA ALA A 178 29.08 11.55 5.89
C ALA A 178 29.40 10.05 6.04
N ARG A 179 30.39 9.55 5.30
CA ARG A 179 30.83 8.15 5.42
C ARG A 179 31.36 7.84 6.82
N ALA A 180 32.17 8.73 7.39
CA ALA A 180 32.70 8.55 8.74
C ALA A 180 31.57 8.53 9.79
N LEU A 181 30.65 9.49 9.71
CA LEU A 181 29.49 9.58 10.61
C LEU A 181 28.59 8.36 10.51
N PHE A 182 28.21 7.92 9.30
CA PHE A 182 27.41 6.71 9.14
C PHE A 182 28.12 5.46 9.66
N THR A 183 29.43 5.36 9.45
CA THR A 183 30.22 4.24 9.97
C THR A 183 30.18 4.20 11.50
N GLN A 184 30.33 5.36 12.13
CA GLN A 184 30.29 5.48 13.59
C GLN A 184 28.90 5.18 14.16
N LEU A 185 27.83 5.72 13.56
CA LEU A 185 26.45 5.49 13.98
C LEU A 185 26.03 4.01 13.80
N CYS A 186 26.38 3.41 12.66
CA CYS A 186 25.91 2.06 12.30
C CYS A 186 26.83 0.94 12.78
N GLY A 187 28.02 1.27 13.27
CA GLY A 187 29.08 0.30 13.61
C GLY A 187 29.57 -0.52 12.40
N ALA A 188 29.32 -0.05 11.18
CA ALA A 188 29.65 -0.71 9.92
C ALA A 188 29.74 0.31 8.79
N GLU A 189 30.61 0.07 7.81
CA GLU A 189 30.74 0.95 6.65
C GLU A 189 29.41 0.99 5.85
N PRO A 190 28.92 2.18 5.46
CA PRO A 190 27.72 2.29 4.64
C PRO A 190 27.96 1.73 3.23
N PRO A 191 26.89 1.33 2.51
CA PRO A 191 26.99 0.99 1.10
C PRO A 191 27.29 2.24 0.25
N ALA A 192 27.22 2.09 -1.07
CA ALA A 192 27.26 3.23 -1.99
C ALA A 192 26.18 4.27 -1.61
N MET A 193 26.61 5.49 -1.32
CA MET A 193 25.77 6.56 -0.74
C MET A 193 25.04 7.41 -1.79
N ASP A 194 25.37 7.22 -3.07
CA ASP A 194 24.70 7.82 -4.23
C ASP A 194 23.38 7.13 -4.59
N VAL A 195 23.13 5.93 -4.05
CA VAL A 195 21.88 5.20 -4.22
C VAL A 195 21.01 5.34 -2.97
N ALA A 196 20.12 6.35 -2.97
CA ALA A 196 19.28 6.69 -1.83
C ALA A 196 18.56 5.47 -1.22
N ALA A 197 17.99 4.59 -2.05
CA ALA A 197 17.31 3.38 -1.58
C ALA A 197 18.21 2.47 -0.74
N LYS A 198 19.42 2.17 -1.23
CA LYS A 198 20.38 1.28 -0.55
C LYS A 198 20.86 1.89 0.75
N LEU A 199 21.18 3.19 0.74
CA LEU A 199 21.61 3.91 1.94
C LEU A 199 20.50 3.93 2.98
N GLN A 200 19.27 4.31 2.59
CA GLN A 200 18.15 4.37 3.53
C GLN A 200 17.79 3.00 4.11
N ASP A 201 17.78 1.93 3.32
CA ASP A 201 17.53 0.59 3.86
C ASP A 201 18.63 0.12 4.81
N PHE A 202 19.90 0.44 4.52
CA PHE A 202 21.02 0.20 5.43
C PHE A 202 20.86 0.95 6.76
N LEU A 203 20.65 2.27 6.71
CA LEU A 203 20.45 3.10 7.91
C LEU A 203 19.25 2.63 8.71
N ARG A 204 18.14 2.30 8.04
CA ARG A 204 16.93 1.80 8.70
C ARG A 204 17.20 0.51 9.45
N GLY A 205 17.87 -0.45 8.81
CA GLY A 205 18.20 -1.75 9.39
C GLY A 205 19.28 -1.72 10.48
N LYS A 206 20.11 -0.67 10.53
CA LYS A 206 21.18 -0.52 11.53
C LYS A 206 20.78 0.33 12.73
N LEU A 207 19.88 1.29 12.55
CA LEU A 207 19.59 2.30 13.56
C LEU A 207 18.20 2.14 14.20
N VAL A 208 17.14 1.93 13.42
CA VAL A 208 15.76 2.14 13.91
C VAL A 208 14.87 0.89 13.90
N LYS A 209 15.36 -0.27 13.47
CA LYS A 209 14.61 -1.53 13.58
C LYS A 209 14.68 -2.12 14.99
N ALA A 210 13.77 -3.05 15.30
CA ALA A 210 13.72 -3.69 16.61
C ALA A 210 15.09 -4.30 16.96
N GLY A 211 15.61 -3.97 18.14
CA GLY A 211 16.95 -4.37 18.58
C GLY A 211 18.09 -3.44 18.15
N CYS A 212 17.82 -2.39 17.36
CA CYS A 212 18.81 -1.38 16.99
C CYS A 212 18.85 -0.20 17.98
N PRO A 213 19.94 0.59 18.00
CA PRO A 213 20.20 1.61 19.02
C PRO A 213 19.11 2.69 19.14
N ASP A 214 18.52 3.09 18.02
CA ASP A 214 17.57 4.22 17.95
C ASP A 214 16.11 3.76 17.82
N TYR A 215 15.84 2.47 18.05
CA TYR A 215 14.50 1.88 17.93
C TYR A 215 13.48 2.61 18.81
N ALA A 216 12.34 2.96 18.19
CA ALA A 216 11.13 3.35 18.92
C ALA A 216 10.08 2.23 18.76
N PRO A 217 9.56 1.68 19.87
CA PRO A 217 8.53 0.66 19.82
C PRO A 217 7.24 1.20 19.19
N GLU A 218 6.56 0.34 18.45
CA GLU A 218 5.19 0.62 18.05
C GLU A 218 4.28 0.60 19.28
N VAL A 219 3.28 1.48 19.28
CA VAL A 219 2.29 1.57 20.36
C VAL A 219 0.97 0.95 19.90
N THR A 220 0.19 0.40 20.83
CA THR A 220 -1.06 -0.30 20.51
C THR A 220 -2.06 0.63 19.81
N GLU A 221 -1.99 1.93 20.06
CA GLU A 221 -2.84 2.94 19.43
C GLU A 221 -2.60 3.10 17.92
N ALA A 222 -1.45 2.65 17.41
CA ALA A 222 -1.15 2.65 15.98
C ALA A 222 -1.88 1.53 15.22
N PHE A 223 -2.50 0.58 15.94
CA PHE A 223 -3.19 -0.56 15.35
C PHE A 223 -4.67 -0.56 15.70
N GLU A 224 -5.47 -0.89 14.71
CA GLU A 224 -6.88 -1.20 14.88
C GLU A 224 -7.11 -2.69 14.68
N SER A 225 -8.08 -3.28 15.37
CA SER A 225 -8.38 -4.70 15.18
C SER A 225 -8.77 -4.99 13.72
N LEU A 226 -8.48 -6.19 13.20
CA LEU A 226 -8.83 -6.56 11.83
C LEU A 226 -10.34 -6.34 11.51
N PRO A 227 -11.30 -6.78 12.36
CA PRO A 227 -12.71 -6.46 12.17
C PRO A 227 -13.01 -4.96 12.14
N ASP A 228 -12.42 -4.20 13.07
CA ASP A 228 -12.68 -2.76 13.18
C ASP A 228 -12.09 -1.97 12.00
N MET A 229 -10.97 -2.43 11.44
CA MET A 229 -10.39 -1.88 10.22
C MET A 229 -11.27 -2.15 9.00
N VAL A 230 -11.82 -3.37 8.89
CA VAL A 230 -12.77 -3.73 7.83
C VAL A 230 -13.96 -2.78 7.84
N GLU A 231 -14.56 -2.54 9.02
CA GLU A 231 -15.66 -1.59 9.17
C GLU A 231 -15.27 -0.15 8.78
N LEU A 232 -14.06 0.31 9.12
CA LEU A 232 -13.55 1.62 8.68
C LEU A 232 -13.52 1.72 7.15
N TYR A 233 -13.06 0.67 6.47
CA TYR A 233 -13.01 0.62 5.01
C TYR A 233 -14.40 0.55 4.37
N LEU A 234 -15.35 -0.14 5.02
CA LEU A 234 -16.75 -0.12 4.59
C LEU A 234 -17.39 1.26 4.77
N GLU A 235 -17.01 2.01 5.81
CA GLU A 235 -17.45 3.39 6.01
C GLU A 235 -16.98 4.31 4.86
N MET A 236 -15.74 4.11 4.39
CA MET A 236 -15.17 4.73 3.19
C MET A 236 -15.84 4.25 1.88
N GLY A 237 -16.74 3.27 1.98
CA GLY A 237 -17.40 2.63 0.85
C GLY A 237 -16.43 1.93 -0.07
N ALA A 238 -15.37 1.36 0.48
CA ALA A 238 -14.38 0.59 -0.23
C ALA A 238 -14.68 -0.92 -0.13
N ILE A 239 -13.89 -1.71 -0.84
CA ILE A 239 -13.81 -3.16 -0.71
C ILE A 239 -12.61 -3.49 0.19
N PRO A 240 -12.82 -3.98 1.43
CA PRO A 240 -11.75 -4.51 2.26
C PRO A 240 -11.04 -5.64 1.52
N THR A 241 -9.73 -5.48 1.31
CA THR A 241 -8.93 -6.35 0.44
C THR A 241 -7.63 -6.70 1.13
N TYR A 242 -7.30 -7.99 1.16
CA TYR A 242 -6.07 -8.49 1.77
C TYR A 242 -4.95 -8.59 0.71
N PRO A 243 -3.86 -7.79 0.83
CA PRO A 243 -2.67 -7.97 0.02
C PRO A 243 -1.88 -9.18 0.53
N ILE A 244 -1.66 -10.15 -0.35
CA ILE A 244 -0.91 -11.37 -0.08
C ILE A 244 0.57 -11.07 -0.28
N LEU A 245 1.36 -11.26 0.78
CA LEU A 245 2.81 -11.10 0.69
C LEU A 245 3.41 -12.16 -0.24
N GLY A 246 3.04 -13.42 0.01
CA GLY A 246 3.36 -14.62 -0.75
C GLY A 246 4.84 -15.05 -0.70
N ASN A 247 5.78 -14.14 -0.43
CA ASN A 247 7.19 -14.44 -0.21
C ASN A 247 7.89 -13.41 0.70
N PRO A 248 8.50 -13.83 1.82
CA PRO A 248 8.48 -15.19 2.35
C PRO A 248 7.05 -15.64 2.67
N VAL A 249 6.76 -16.92 2.48
CA VAL A 249 5.47 -17.50 2.86
C VAL A 249 5.36 -17.48 4.38
N THR A 250 4.28 -16.93 4.90
CA THR A 250 3.98 -16.87 6.34
C THR A 250 2.96 -17.92 6.75
N GLU A 251 2.80 -18.12 8.06
CA GLU A 251 1.96 -19.20 8.59
C GLU A 251 0.48 -19.02 8.21
N ALA A 252 0.00 -17.78 8.07
CA ALA A 252 -1.37 -17.54 7.63
C ALA A 252 -1.56 -17.67 6.11
N GLU A 253 -0.48 -17.57 5.33
CA GLU A 253 -0.55 -17.61 3.86
C GLU A 253 -0.20 -18.98 3.29
N GLU A 254 0.38 -19.90 4.06
CA GLU A 254 0.83 -21.23 3.60
C GLU A 254 -0.22 -21.96 2.74
N ASP A 255 -1.46 -22.04 3.24
CA ASP A 255 -2.62 -22.56 2.52
C ASP A 255 -3.55 -21.42 2.10
N VAL A 256 -3.53 -21.07 0.81
CA VAL A 256 -4.30 -19.95 0.25
C VAL A 256 -5.81 -20.16 0.41
N ALA A 257 -6.30 -21.39 0.22
CA ALA A 257 -7.73 -21.69 0.32
C ALA A 257 -8.23 -21.60 1.76
N ALA A 258 -7.46 -22.15 2.71
CA ALA A 258 -7.77 -22.02 4.13
C ALA A 258 -7.72 -20.55 4.59
N MET A 259 -6.74 -19.78 4.10
CA MET A 259 -6.63 -18.35 4.34
C MET A 259 -7.87 -17.60 3.83
N PHE A 260 -8.29 -17.83 2.58
CA PHE A 260 -9.46 -17.17 2.00
C PHE A 260 -10.71 -17.44 2.84
N LYS A 261 -10.97 -18.72 3.16
CA LYS A 261 -12.12 -19.12 4.00
C LYS A 261 -12.12 -18.42 5.36
N ARG A 262 -10.96 -18.24 5.99
CA ARG A 262 -10.82 -17.50 7.25
C ARG A 262 -11.16 -16.02 7.07
N LEU A 263 -10.59 -15.40 6.04
CA LEU A 263 -10.77 -13.97 5.74
C LEU A 263 -12.22 -13.62 5.36
N GLU A 264 -12.98 -14.54 4.78
CA GLU A 264 -14.43 -14.36 4.59
C GLU A 264 -15.20 -14.19 5.91
N GLY A 265 -14.72 -14.82 6.99
CA GLY A 265 -15.24 -14.61 8.34
C GLY A 265 -15.13 -13.15 8.80
N TYR A 266 -14.09 -12.46 8.33
CA TYR A 266 -13.83 -11.03 8.52
C TYR A 266 -14.46 -10.15 7.44
N LYS A 267 -15.32 -10.68 6.57
CA LYS A 267 -15.95 -9.96 5.45
C LYS A 267 -14.97 -9.45 4.38
N ILE A 268 -13.82 -10.11 4.25
CA ILE A 268 -12.83 -9.84 3.21
C ILE A 268 -13.06 -10.83 2.06
N PHE A 269 -13.53 -10.31 0.92
CA PHE A 269 -13.89 -11.09 -0.27
C PHE A 269 -13.14 -10.63 -1.52
N ALA A 270 -11.93 -10.11 -1.33
CA ALA A 270 -11.08 -9.60 -2.39
C ALA A 270 -9.62 -9.65 -1.94
N TYR A 271 -8.73 -9.93 -2.88
CA TYR A 271 -7.33 -10.18 -2.60
C TYR A 271 -6.44 -9.44 -3.59
N GLU A 272 -5.22 -9.14 -3.20
CA GLU A 272 -4.20 -8.59 -4.08
C GLU A 272 -2.93 -9.41 -3.96
N VAL A 273 -2.17 -9.55 -5.05
CA VAL A 273 -0.84 -10.15 -5.03
C VAL A 273 0.20 -9.10 -5.39
N ILE A 274 1.40 -9.24 -4.85
CA ILE A 274 2.57 -8.40 -5.15
C ILE A 274 3.55 -9.24 -5.96
N PRO A 275 3.41 -9.31 -7.30
CA PRO A 275 4.03 -10.38 -8.06
C PRO A 275 5.56 -10.32 -8.10
N ASN A 276 6.14 -9.13 -8.03
CA ASN A 276 7.60 -8.94 -8.00
C ASN A 276 8.28 -9.57 -6.78
N ARG A 277 7.53 -9.87 -5.71
CA ARG A 277 8.01 -10.63 -4.56
C ARG A 277 7.90 -12.15 -4.77
N ASN A 278 7.07 -12.61 -5.71
CA ASN A 278 6.61 -13.98 -5.80
C ASN A 278 7.21 -14.77 -6.97
N THR A 279 7.08 -16.10 -6.91
CA THR A 279 7.33 -16.97 -8.05
C THR A 279 6.06 -17.08 -8.92
N PRO A 280 6.18 -17.33 -10.23
CA PRO A 280 5.02 -17.47 -11.10
C PRO A 280 4.12 -18.65 -10.69
N GLU A 281 4.67 -19.73 -10.13
CA GLU A 281 3.91 -20.87 -9.62
C GLU A 281 3.02 -20.47 -8.45
N ARG A 282 3.55 -19.63 -7.54
CA ARG A 282 2.79 -19.14 -6.39
C ARG A 282 1.71 -18.15 -6.80
N ILE A 283 2.00 -17.26 -7.75
CA ILE A 283 1.01 -16.35 -8.31
C ILE A 283 -0.11 -17.15 -8.99
N LEU A 284 0.23 -18.21 -9.73
CA LEU A 284 -0.74 -19.09 -10.38
C LEU A 284 -1.62 -19.84 -9.39
N ASP A 285 -1.06 -20.34 -8.29
CA ASP A 285 -1.80 -20.94 -7.18
C ASP A 285 -2.84 -19.95 -6.63
N ILE A 286 -2.41 -18.74 -6.27
CA ILE A 286 -3.30 -17.67 -5.77
C ILE A 286 -4.41 -17.32 -6.77
N VAL A 287 -4.06 -17.13 -8.05
CA VAL A 287 -5.03 -16.78 -9.11
C VAL A 287 -6.04 -17.91 -9.34
N LYS A 288 -5.61 -19.17 -9.31
CA LYS A 288 -6.51 -20.32 -9.41
C LYS A 288 -7.45 -20.42 -8.21
N THR A 289 -6.93 -20.29 -6.99
CA THR A 289 -7.76 -20.28 -5.78
C THR A 289 -8.77 -19.13 -5.79
N ALA A 290 -8.39 -17.93 -6.25
CA ALA A 290 -9.33 -16.82 -6.42
C ALA A 290 -10.44 -17.13 -7.43
N GLY A 291 -10.11 -17.84 -8.51
CA GLY A 291 -11.10 -18.35 -9.47
C GLY A 291 -12.08 -19.36 -8.84
N GLU A 292 -11.57 -20.30 -8.05
CA GLU A 292 -12.37 -21.30 -7.34
C GLU A 292 -13.29 -20.68 -6.28
N PHE A 293 -12.80 -19.69 -5.53
CA PHE A 293 -13.58 -18.93 -4.55
C PHE A 293 -14.50 -17.89 -5.19
N GLN A 294 -14.34 -17.63 -6.49
CA GLN A 294 -15.11 -16.65 -7.25
C GLN A 294 -15.03 -15.25 -6.61
N VAL A 295 -13.80 -14.78 -6.41
CA VAL A 295 -13.44 -13.48 -5.81
C VAL A 295 -12.48 -12.73 -6.74
N PRO A 296 -12.49 -11.38 -6.74
CA PRO A 296 -11.52 -10.61 -7.52
C PRO A 296 -10.11 -10.73 -6.90
N ILE A 297 -9.12 -10.82 -7.78
CA ILE A 297 -7.69 -10.76 -7.47
C ILE A 297 -7.07 -9.56 -8.20
N PHE A 298 -6.28 -8.77 -7.48
CA PHE A 298 -5.60 -7.58 -8.02
C PHE A 298 -4.08 -7.76 -8.05
N THR A 299 -3.37 -6.83 -8.68
CA THR A 299 -1.90 -6.84 -8.78
C THR A 299 -1.30 -5.48 -8.42
N GLY A 300 -0.20 -5.51 -7.68
CA GLY A 300 0.45 -4.35 -7.12
C GLY A 300 1.96 -4.45 -7.13
N THR A 301 2.65 -3.31 -7.18
CA THR A 301 4.11 -3.23 -7.08
C THR A 301 4.60 -2.48 -5.83
N GLU A 302 3.67 -1.88 -5.08
CA GLU A 302 3.84 -1.17 -3.82
C GLU A 302 4.71 0.10 -3.86
N HIS A 303 5.73 0.25 -4.71
CA HIS A 303 6.55 1.47 -4.87
C HIS A 303 6.79 2.29 -3.58
N ASN A 304 6.97 1.63 -2.42
CA ASN A 304 6.99 2.24 -1.09
C ASN A 304 8.42 2.43 -0.54
N THR A 305 9.38 2.52 -1.46
CA THR A 305 10.81 2.72 -1.22
C THR A 305 11.33 3.76 -2.22
N LYS A 306 12.57 4.23 -2.05
CA LYS A 306 13.24 5.06 -3.06
C LYS A 306 13.85 4.26 -4.21
N THR A 307 13.55 2.97 -4.32
CA THR A 307 14.02 2.12 -5.41
C THR A 307 13.17 2.39 -6.66
N PRO A 308 13.76 2.89 -7.77
CA PRO A 308 13.03 2.98 -9.02
C PRO A 308 12.78 1.58 -9.59
N GLY A 309 11.67 1.42 -10.31
CA GLY A 309 11.32 0.16 -10.94
C GLY A 309 10.05 0.29 -11.77
N PRO A 310 9.79 -0.70 -12.64
CA PRO A 310 8.61 -0.70 -13.48
C PRO A 310 7.34 -0.78 -12.63
N LEU A 311 6.26 -0.18 -13.13
CA LEU A 311 4.91 -0.25 -12.56
C LEU A 311 4.22 -1.58 -12.88
N VAL A 312 4.73 -2.38 -13.80
CA VAL A 312 4.25 -3.75 -14.02
C VAL A 312 5.42 -4.71 -13.93
N ASP A 313 5.26 -5.79 -13.17
CA ASP A 313 6.28 -6.83 -13.10
C ASP A 313 6.28 -7.70 -14.37
N LYS A 314 7.28 -8.58 -14.48
CA LYS A 314 7.45 -9.43 -15.67
C LYS A 314 6.32 -10.46 -15.87
N TYR A 315 5.60 -10.87 -14.83
CA TYR A 315 4.54 -11.88 -14.91
C TYR A 315 3.17 -11.26 -15.22
N SER A 316 2.85 -10.06 -14.72
CA SER A 316 1.51 -9.47 -14.89
C SER A 316 1.07 -9.24 -16.35
N ASN A 317 1.99 -9.28 -17.32
CA ASN A 317 1.66 -9.21 -18.75
C ASN A 317 1.41 -10.59 -19.40
N GLU A 318 1.66 -11.69 -18.70
CA GLU A 318 1.48 -13.05 -19.19
C GLU A 318 0.08 -13.58 -18.84
N GLU A 319 -0.44 -14.49 -19.66
CA GLU A 319 -1.66 -15.22 -19.31
C GLU A 319 -1.33 -16.39 -18.36
N PRO A 320 -2.19 -16.71 -17.38
CA PRO A 320 -3.54 -16.16 -17.16
C PRO A 320 -3.59 -14.87 -16.31
N PHE A 321 -2.44 -14.35 -15.87
CA PHE A 321 -2.34 -13.29 -14.89
C PHE A 321 -2.95 -11.97 -15.38
N LYS A 322 -2.62 -11.58 -16.60
CA LYS A 322 -3.13 -10.36 -17.24
C LYS A 322 -4.65 -10.31 -17.24
N THR A 323 -5.30 -11.39 -17.69
CA THR A 323 -6.76 -11.48 -17.69
C THR A 323 -7.33 -11.47 -16.28
N ALA A 324 -6.74 -12.21 -15.34
CA ALA A 324 -7.22 -12.27 -13.96
C ALA A 324 -7.18 -10.90 -13.27
N PHE A 325 -6.05 -10.20 -13.35
CA PHE A 325 -5.87 -8.89 -12.72
C PHE A 325 -6.70 -7.79 -13.38
N PHE A 326 -6.85 -7.83 -14.70
CA PHE A 326 -7.75 -6.92 -15.40
C PHE A 326 -9.21 -7.13 -14.97
N ASN A 327 -9.67 -8.38 -14.90
CA ASN A 327 -11.02 -8.70 -14.44
C ASN A 327 -11.25 -8.28 -12.97
N GLY A 328 -10.27 -8.48 -12.09
CA GLY A 328 -10.30 -7.98 -10.72
C GLY A 328 -10.49 -6.46 -10.69
N ALA A 329 -9.64 -5.72 -11.41
CA ALA A 329 -9.76 -4.26 -11.52
C ALA A 329 -11.12 -3.80 -12.04
N LEU A 330 -11.71 -4.50 -13.02
CA LEU A 330 -13.06 -4.20 -13.51
C LEU A 330 -14.13 -4.38 -12.42
N VAL A 331 -14.03 -5.39 -11.56
CA VAL A 331 -14.96 -5.56 -10.43
C VAL A 331 -14.90 -4.36 -9.49
N ALA A 332 -13.69 -3.89 -9.17
CA ALA A 332 -13.47 -2.72 -8.33
C ALA A 332 -14.02 -1.42 -8.97
N LEU A 333 -13.78 -1.21 -10.27
CA LEU A 333 -14.38 -0.08 -11.01
C LEU A 333 -15.92 -0.16 -11.04
N GLY A 334 -16.47 -1.36 -11.24
CA GLY A 334 -17.91 -1.60 -11.20
C GLY A 334 -18.52 -1.31 -9.82
N HIS A 335 -17.82 -1.70 -8.75
CA HIS A 335 -18.22 -1.37 -7.37
C HIS A 335 -18.33 0.15 -7.19
N ALA A 336 -17.29 0.89 -7.55
CA ALA A 336 -17.27 2.35 -7.42
C ALA A 336 -18.39 3.01 -8.25
N ALA A 337 -18.66 2.48 -9.46
CA ALA A 337 -19.72 2.98 -10.32
C ALA A 337 -21.12 2.80 -9.73
N GLU A 338 -21.40 1.63 -9.17
CA GLU A 338 -22.70 1.34 -8.54
C GLU A 338 -22.91 2.20 -7.29
N VAL A 339 -21.91 2.30 -6.42
CA VAL A 339 -21.99 3.13 -5.22
C VAL A 339 -22.20 4.61 -5.58
N LYS A 340 -21.51 5.12 -6.60
CA LYS A 340 -21.71 6.50 -7.10
C LYS A 340 -23.12 6.76 -7.60
N ARG A 341 -23.82 5.73 -8.11
CA ARG A 341 -25.23 5.80 -8.55
C ARG A 341 -26.24 5.69 -7.38
N GLY A 342 -25.77 5.52 -6.14
CA GLY A 342 -26.61 5.27 -4.97
C GLY A 342 -27.04 3.81 -4.80
N ASN A 343 -26.50 2.89 -5.60
CA ASN A 343 -26.78 1.46 -5.50
C ASN A 343 -25.81 0.76 -4.55
N ILE A 344 -26.13 -0.47 -4.17
CA ILE A 344 -25.21 -1.34 -3.42
C ILE A 344 -24.07 -1.78 -4.34
N GLY A 345 -22.82 -1.61 -3.90
CA GLY A 345 -21.61 -2.07 -4.60
C GLY A 345 -21.38 -3.58 -4.50
N TYR A 346 -20.16 -4.02 -4.81
CA TYR A 346 -19.73 -5.43 -4.66
C TYR A 346 -19.96 -5.97 -3.24
N VAL A 347 -19.62 -5.16 -2.23
CA VAL A 347 -19.94 -5.37 -0.82
C VAL A 347 -21.03 -4.40 -0.36
N ARG A 348 -21.86 -4.85 0.58
CA ARG A 348 -22.82 -4.05 1.32
C ARG A 348 -22.14 -3.25 2.43
N PRO A 349 -22.82 -2.25 3.03
CA PRO A 349 -22.32 -1.55 4.21
C PRO A 349 -21.99 -2.45 5.41
N ASP A 350 -22.62 -3.63 5.51
CA ASP A 350 -22.34 -4.64 6.55
C ASP A 350 -21.21 -5.62 6.17
N GLY A 351 -20.54 -5.38 5.03
CA GLY A 351 -19.46 -6.20 4.51
C GLY A 351 -19.89 -7.45 3.74
N SER A 352 -21.18 -7.83 3.76
CA SER A 352 -21.66 -8.98 2.99
C SER A 352 -21.62 -8.73 1.48
N LEU A 353 -21.38 -9.78 0.69
CA LEU A 353 -21.47 -9.70 -0.78
C LEU A 353 -22.89 -9.41 -1.22
N ARG A 354 -23.07 -8.47 -2.18
CA ARG A 354 -24.40 -8.10 -2.73
C ARG A 354 -25.21 -9.28 -3.28
N PHE A 355 -24.56 -10.37 -3.63
CA PHE A 355 -25.12 -11.51 -4.35
C PHE A 355 -24.80 -12.82 -3.62
N THR A 356 -25.66 -13.83 -3.82
CA THR A 356 -25.43 -15.20 -3.36
C THR A 356 -24.68 -16.04 -4.40
N ASN A 357 -25.03 -15.86 -5.69
CA ASN A 357 -24.30 -16.46 -6.80
C ASN A 357 -23.10 -15.57 -7.17
N ARG A 358 -21.90 -15.97 -6.74
CA ARG A 358 -20.68 -15.17 -6.92
C ARG A 358 -20.28 -15.01 -8.38
N ALA A 359 -20.38 -16.05 -9.19
CA ALA A 359 -20.11 -15.96 -10.63
C ALA A 359 -20.97 -14.91 -11.34
N GLN A 360 -22.29 -14.90 -11.08
CA GLN A 360 -23.20 -13.89 -11.64
C GLN A 360 -22.88 -12.48 -11.11
N GLY A 361 -22.57 -12.37 -9.81
CA GLY A 361 -22.15 -11.11 -9.19
C GLY A 361 -20.89 -10.53 -9.83
N LEU A 362 -19.84 -11.34 -9.97
CA LEU A 362 -18.60 -10.95 -10.64
C LEU A 362 -18.86 -10.52 -12.08
N ALA A 363 -19.65 -11.28 -12.84
CA ALA A 363 -19.99 -10.93 -14.22
C ALA A 363 -20.66 -9.55 -14.32
N TYR A 364 -21.63 -9.28 -13.43
CA TYR A 364 -22.29 -7.98 -13.36
C TYR A 364 -21.30 -6.84 -13.06
N PHE A 365 -20.45 -6.98 -12.03
CA PHE A 365 -19.52 -5.92 -11.66
C PHE A 365 -18.41 -5.74 -12.71
N MET A 366 -17.94 -6.81 -13.35
CA MET A 366 -17.02 -6.70 -14.49
C MET A 366 -17.66 -5.93 -15.65
N GLU A 367 -18.93 -6.18 -15.97
CA GLU A 367 -19.65 -5.45 -17.02
C GLU A 367 -19.75 -3.96 -16.69
N ARG A 368 -20.19 -3.62 -15.47
CA ARG A 368 -20.22 -2.22 -15.00
C ARG A 368 -18.83 -1.57 -15.05
N GLY A 369 -17.78 -2.31 -14.68
CA GLY A 369 -16.39 -1.87 -14.79
C GLY A 369 -15.94 -1.60 -16.22
N ARG A 370 -16.36 -2.43 -17.20
CA ARG A 370 -16.08 -2.21 -18.62
C ARG A 370 -16.70 -0.93 -19.14
N GLU A 371 -17.92 -0.58 -18.67
CA GLU A 371 -18.52 0.72 -19.00
C GLU A 371 -17.67 1.89 -18.50
N VAL A 372 -17.12 1.80 -17.28
CA VAL A 372 -16.26 2.83 -16.70
C VAL A 372 -14.96 2.94 -17.48
N TYR A 373 -14.25 1.83 -17.66
CA TYR A 373 -12.99 1.80 -18.39
C TYR A 373 -13.17 2.25 -19.85
N GLY A 374 -14.24 1.83 -20.52
CA GLY A 374 -14.55 2.28 -21.88
C GLY A 374 -14.74 3.80 -21.99
N ARG A 375 -15.23 4.46 -20.93
CA ARG A 375 -15.39 5.93 -20.90
C ARG A 375 -14.06 6.68 -20.77
N THR A 376 -13.05 6.09 -20.15
CA THR A 376 -11.72 6.71 -20.01
C THR A 376 -10.88 6.57 -21.28
N GLN A 377 -11.16 5.57 -22.11
CA GLN A 377 -10.47 5.38 -23.39
C GLN A 377 -10.88 6.46 -24.42
N PRO A 378 -9.93 6.97 -25.24
CA PRO A 378 -10.20 7.89 -26.33
C PRO A 378 -11.24 7.32 -27.31
N ALA A 379 -12.07 8.18 -27.91
CA ALA A 379 -13.17 7.75 -28.79
C ALA A 379 -12.72 6.88 -29.99
N MET A 380 -11.47 7.00 -30.46
CA MET A 380 -10.92 6.18 -31.54
C MET A 380 -10.62 4.72 -31.15
N ALA A 381 -10.54 4.39 -29.85
CA ALA A 381 -10.34 3.01 -29.36
C ALA A 381 -11.65 2.24 -29.14
N ARG A 382 -12.81 2.84 -29.49
CA ARG A 382 -14.16 2.26 -29.32
C ARG A 382 -14.74 1.65 -30.61
N ALA A 383 -13.96 1.63 -31.70
CA ALA A 383 -14.35 1.09 -33.00
C ALA A 383 -14.04 -0.40 -33.13
#